data_AF-A0A3D2K6A1-F1
#
_entry.id   AF-A0A3D2K6A1-F1
#
_cell.length_a   1.000
_cell.length_b   1.000
_cell.length_c   1.000
_cell.angle_alpha   90.00
_cell.angle_beta   90.00
_cell.angle_gamma   90.00
#
_symmetry.space_group_name_H-M   'P 1'
#
loop_
_entity.id
_entity.type
_entity.pdbx_description
1 polymer ?
#
loop_
_entity_poly.entity_id
_entity_poly.type
_entity_poly.pdbx_seq_one_letter_code
_entity_poly.pdbx_strand_id
1 'polypeptide(L)'
;NFGLASSGDKDSEQGLQVLAEKSNDSNIAHIILGKFSGTNQSAGRFVRTTTDDSGVYAVSETFPGISADPQTWLGRNFLKIEKIKTIAVSAPSDSNFKSWKLIRHPNTDGTVNENGQLKLDGMEDDEVMQITSTNPLRNLLSAASFIDVVTENQANDTANPDIKLKRQAVITTFDNLTYTLTFWPQMSKPMSTKNDPRLPAQQPNYLLSVVVSSDDQNKLNAHKVHVNRIYQISQNTVSPLQKKRSDFVKSKTKPTAVTPPVRVPSLKALTPAKP
;
A
#
# COMPACT_ATOMS: atom_id res chain seq x y z
N ASN A 1 -45.70 7.18 0.07
CA ASN A 1 -44.51 6.38 -0.27
C ASN A 1 -43.51 6.50 0.89
N PHE A 2 -43.13 5.39 1.52
CA PHE A 2 -42.22 5.35 2.67
C PHE A 2 -40.73 5.26 2.27
N GLY A 3 -40.43 5.16 0.96
CA GLY A 3 -39.08 4.99 0.44
C GLY A 3 -38.44 3.66 0.85
N LEU A 4 -39.23 2.58 0.82
CA LEU A 4 -38.85 1.24 1.27
C LEU A 4 -38.73 0.24 0.11
N ALA A 5 -38.62 0.73 -1.12
CA ALA A 5 -38.54 -0.13 -2.30
C ALA A 5 -37.31 -1.04 -2.23
N SER A 6 -37.51 -2.31 -2.59
CA SER A 6 -36.43 -3.30 -2.73
C SER A 6 -35.87 -3.25 -4.16
N SER A 7 -34.67 -3.80 -4.38
CA SER A 7 -34.08 -3.84 -5.72
C SER A 7 -34.96 -4.66 -6.66
N GLY A 8 -35.66 -4.00 -7.58
CA GLY A 8 -36.61 -4.62 -8.52
C GLY A 8 -37.95 -3.89 -8.63
N ASP A 9 -38.28 -3.03 -7.67
CA ASP A 9 -39.49 -2.21 -7.70
C ASP A 9 -39.30 -0.96 -8.59
N LYS A 10 -40.36 -0.58 -9.33
CA LYS A 10 -40.36 0.57 -10.26
C LYS A 10 -40.35 1.94 -9.59
N ASP A 11 -40.27 1.99 -8.26
CA ASP A 11 -40.27 3.24 -7.50
C ASP A 11 -38.84 3.74 -7.29
N SER A 12 -38.62 5.01 -7.64
CA SER A 12 -37.33 5.72 -7.64
C SER A 12 -36.73 5.98 -6.25
N GLU A 13 -37.19 5.27 -5.21
CA GLU A 13 -36.84 5.55 -3.81
C GLU A 13 -36.53 4.25 -3.06
N GLN A 14 -35.39 3.66 -3.43
CA GLN A 14 -34.85 2.48 -2.77
C GLN A 14 -34.47 2.79 -1.33
N GLY A 15 -34.91 1.95 -0.41
CA GLY A 15 -34.50 2.01 0.99
C GLY A 15 -33.07 1.52 1.18
N LEU A 16 -32.39 2.02 2.20
CA LEU A 16 -31.08 1.50 2.59
C LEU A 16 -31.25 0.12 3.21
N GLN A 17 -30.72 -0.90 2.54
CA GLN A 17 -30.83 -2.28 2.99
C GLN A 17 -29.66 -2.63 3.91
N VAL A 18 -29.97 -3.19 5.07
CA VAL A 18 -29.01 -3.69 6.06
C VAL A 18 -29.21 -5.19 6.17
N LEU A 19 -28.21 -5.94 5.73
CA LEU A 19 -28.17 -7.38 5.81
C LEU A 19 -27.17 -7.78 6.91
N ALA A 20 -27.68 -8.46 7.94
CA ALA A 20 -26.86 -9.01 9.03
C ALA A 20 -26.78 -10.53 8.84
N GLU A 21 -25.57 -11.06 8.72
CA GLU A 21 -25.31 -12.49 8.52
C GLU A 21 -24.38 -13.02 9.61
N LYS A 22 -24.52 -14.31 9.92
CA LYS A 22 -23.53 -15.02 10.71
C LYS A 22 -22.29 -15.28 9.86
N SER A 23 -21.20 -15.70 10.50
CA SER A 23 -19.95 -16.08 9.85
C SER A 23 -20.06 -17.27 8.87
N ASN A 24 -21.19 -17.98 8.85
CA ASN A 24 -21.51 -19.05 7.90
C ASN A 24 -22.51 -18.60 6.83
N ASP A 25 -22.63 -17.30 6.59
CA ASP A 25 -23.52 -16.66 5.63
C ASP A 25 -25.02 -16.92 5.87
N SER A 26 -25.39 -17.45 7.03
CA SER A 26 -26.80 -17.55 7.41
C SER A 26 -27.34 -16.18 7.83
N ASN A 27 -28.43 -15.77 7.20
CA ASN A 27 -29.11 -14.52 7.48
C ASN A 27 -29.61 -14.49 8.94
N ILE A 28 -29.24 -13.43 9.65
CA ILE A 28 -29.72 -13.10 11.00
C ILE A 28 -30.91 -12.15 10.90
N ALA A 29 -30.76 -11.10 10.09
CA ALA A 29 -31.78 -10.10 9.87
C ALA A 29 -31.55 -9.39 8.53
N HIS A 30 -32.65 -9.00 7.90
CA HIS A 30 -32.61 -8.10 6.77
C HIS A 30 -33.63 -6.98 6.98
N ILE A 31 -33.09 -5.76 7.09
CA ILE A 31 -33.80 -4.56 7.51
C ILE A 31 -33.72 -3.55 6.37
N ILE A 32 -34.84 -2.91 6.05
CA ILE A 32 -34.93 -1.85 5.05
C ILE A 32 -35.20 -0.54 5.78
N LEU A 33 -34.27 0.39 5.68
CA LEU A 33 -34.37 1.73 6.24
C LEU A 33 -34.87 2.68 5.15
N GLY A 34 -36.07 3.21 5.34
CA GLY A 34 -36.71 4.12 4.41
C GLY A 34 -36.37 5.59 4.66
N LYS A 35 -37.26 6.44 4.18
CA LYS A 35 -37.21 7.88 4.41
C LYS A 35 -37.36 8.24 5.88
N PHE A 36 -37.02 9.49 6.21
CA PHE A 36 -37.33 10.05 7.52
C PHE A 36 -38.85 10.08 7.74
N SER A 37 -39.30 9.72 8.95
CA SER A 37 -40.72 9.58 9.31
C SER A 37 -41.45 10.90 9.58
N GLY A 38 -40.81 12.04 9.35
CA GLY A 38 -41.41 13.36 9.46
C GLY A 38 -40.79 14.36 8.48
N THR A 39 -41.26 15.60 8.54
CA THR A 39 -40.87 16.67 7.61
C THR A 39 -39.41 17.12 7.78
N ASN A 40 -38.81 16.87 8.94
CA ASN A 40 -37.43 17.20 9.26
C ASN A 40 -36.64 15.93 9.60
N GLN A 41 -35.33 15.90 9.31
CA GLN A 41 -34.44 14.75 9.54
C GLN A 41 -34.29 14.34 11.02
N SER A 42 -34.95 15.05 11.95
CA SER A 42 -34.99 14.75 13.39
C SER A 42 -36.13 13.82 13.82
N ALA A 43 -37.07 13.51 12.93
CA ALA A 43 -38.29 12.77 13.26
C ALA A 43 -38.14 11.24 13.21
N GLY A 44 -36.91 10.73 13.05
CA GLY A 44 -36.61 9.30 12.92
C GLY A 44 -36.84 8.74 11.52
N ARG A 45 -36.96 7.42 11.35
CA ARG A 45 -37.07 6.75 10.04
C ARG A 45 -38.20 5.71 9.97
N PHE A 46 -38.68 5.47 8.75
CA PHE A 46 -39.45 4.27 8.45
C PHE A 46 -38.54 3.05 8.36
N VAL A 47 -38.93 1.93 8.97
CA VAL A 47 -38.19 0.68 9.00
C VAL A 47 -39.14 -0.46 8.65
N ARG A 48 -38.65 -1.39 7.85
CA ARG A 48 -39.30 -2.69 7.62
C ARG A 48 -38.29 -3.80 7.84
N THR A 49 -38.71 -4.91 8.41
CA THR A 49 -37.91 -6.15 8.41
C THR A 49 -38.48 -7.08 7.33
N THR A 50 -37.64 -7.90 6.69
CA THR A 50 -38.13 -8.87 5.69
C THR A 50 -38.64 -10.16 6.33
N THR A 51 -38.49 -10.31 7.64
CA THR A 51 -39.02 -11.43 8.44
C THR A 51 -40.40 -11.15 9.03
N ASP A 52 -40.85 -9.91 9.02
CA ASP A 52 -42.15 -9.47 9.55
C ASP A 52 -42.94 -8.72 8.47
N ASP A 53 -44.03 -9.34 8.02
CA ASP A 53 -44.95 -8.76 7.04
C ASP A 53 -46.11 -7.98 7.69
N SER A 54 -46.12 -7.83 9.02
CA SER A 54 -47.18 -7.09 9.73
C SER A 54 -47.20 -5.59 9.44
N GLY A 55 -46.10 -5.01 8.93
CA GLY A 55 -46.14 -3.67 8.36
C GLY A 55 -44.82 -2.89 8.39
N VAL A 56 -44.97 -1.57 8.31
CA VAL A 56 -43.90 -0.57 8.35
C VAL A 56 -43.91 0.12 9.71
N TYR A 57 -42.75 0.23 10.35
CA TYR A 57 -42.59 0.89 11.64
C TYR A 57 -42.01 2.29 11.43
N ALA A 58 -42.60 3.29 12.10
CA ALA A 58 -41.93 4.57 12.29
C ALA A 58 -41.16 4.52 13.61
N VAL A 59 -39.84 4.65 13.56
CA VAL A 59 -38.98 4.70 14.75
C VAL A 59 -38.44 6.11 14.93
N SER A 60 -38.11 6.51 16.16
CA SER A 60 -37.50 7.81 16.45
C SER A 60 -36.01 7.89 16.09
N GLU A 61 -35.34 6.76 15.86
CA GLU A 61 -33.94 6.69 15.46
C GLU A 61 -33.75 7.07 13.98
N THR A 62 -32.68 7.82 13.70
CA THR A 62 -32.33 8.33 12.37
C THR A 62 -31.23 7.53 11.69
N PHE A 63 -30.54 6.66 12.44
CA PHE A 63 -29.42 5.80 12.03
C PHE A 63 -28.30 6.57 11.32
N PRO A 64 -27.76 7.66 11.92
CA PRO A 64 -26.85 8.57 11.24
C PRO A 64 -25.51 7.93 10.87
N GLY A 65 -25.14 6.82 11.52
CA GLY A 65 -23.91 6.06 11.24
C GLY A 65 -24.06 4.94 10.19
N ILE A 66 -25.27 4.67 9.69
CA ILE A 66 -25.49 3.62 8.69
C ILE A 66 -25.45 4.26 7.31
N SER A 67 -24.55 3.76 6.45
CA SER A 67 -24.39 4.22 5.09
C SER A 67 -24.18 3.04 4.15
N ALA A 68 -24.75 3.14 2.94
CA ALA A 68 -24.44 2.21 1.85
C ALA A 68 -23.02 2.41 1.32
N ASP A 69 -22.37 3.54 1.60
CA ASP A 69 -21.01 3.81 1.16
C ASP A 69 -20.02 2.95 1.95
N PRO A 70 -19.37 1.95 1.32
CA PRO A 70 -18.42 1.09 2.01
C PRO A 70 -17.28 1.86 2.66
N GLN A 71 -16.90 3.02 2.12
CA GLN A 71 -15.79 3.83 2.64
C GLN A 71 -16.01 4.35 4.07
N THR A 72 -17.26 4.34 4.53
CA THR A 72 -17.65 4.81 5.87
C THR A 72 -17.52 3.75 6.97
N TRP A 73 -17.55 2.46 6.60
CA TRP A 73 -17.52 1.34 7.56
C TRP A 73 -16.42 0.31 7.27
N LEU A 74 -15.74 0.41 6.12
CA LEU A 74 -14.62 -0.46 5.76
C LEU A 74 -13.39 -0.15 6.62
N GLY A 75 -12.95 -1.14 7.39
CA GLY A 75 -11.68 -1.08 8.09
C GLY A 75 -10.50 -1.04 7.11
N ARG A 76 -9.91 0.14 6.90
CA ARG A 76 -8.79 0.36 5.96
C ARG A 76 -7.43 -0.15 6.47
N ASN A 77 -7.40 -0.79 7.64
CA ASN A 77 -6.19 -1.42 8.16
C ASN A 77 -5.73 -2.50 7.16
N PHE A 78 -4.54 -2.31 6.61
CA PHE A 78 -3.99 -3.19 5.60
C PHE A 78 -2.98 -4.18 6.19
N LEU A 79 -2.37 -4.97 5.32
CA LEU A 79 -1.32 -5.94 5.61
C LEU A 79 -0.20 -5.31 6.46
N LYS A 80 -0.07 -5.75 7.71
CA LYS A 80 1.06 -5.41 8.58
C LYS A 80 2.08 -6.55 8.54
N ILE A 81 3.27 -6.23 8.04
CA ILE A 81 4.39 -7.18 7.99
C ILE A 81 5.38 -6.78 9.07
N GLU A 82 5.47 -7.59 10.12
CA GLU A 82 6.41 -7.39 11.22
C GLU A 82 7.66 -8.25 11.05
N LYS A 83 8.74 -7.86 11.72
CA LYS A 83 10.01 -8.63 11.78
C LYS A 83 10.53 -9.07 10.41
N ILE A 84 10.54 -8.15 9.45
CA ILE A 84 11.02 -8.40 8.09
C ILE A 84 12.48 -8.85 8.14
N LYS A 85 12.76 -10.04 7.63
CA LYS A 85 14.09 -10.65 7.50
C LYS A 85 14.69 -10.38 6.13
N THR A 86 13.94 -10.59 5.06
CA THR A 86 14.38 -10.30 3.69
C THR A 86 13.30 -9.65 2.86
N ILE A 87 13.71 -8.87 1.86
CA ILE A 87 12.83 -8.31 0.83
C ILE A 87 13.50 -8.56 -0.52
N ALA A 88 12.88 -9.35 -1.38
CA ALA A 88 13.34 -9.56 -2.76
C ALA A 88 12.31 -8.97 -3.72
N VAL A 89 12.76 -8.21 -4.72
CA VAL A 89 11.88 -7.66 -5.77
C VAL A 89 12.36 -8.10 -7.13
N SER A 90 11.40 -8.53 -7.95
CA SER A 90 11.59 -8.94 -9.33
C SER A 90 10.50 -8.37 -10.25
N ALA A 91 10.74 -8.47 -11.54
CA ALA A 91 9.76 -8.17 -12.58
C ALA A 91 9.75 -9.32 -13.59
N PRO A 92 8.94 -10.37 -13.36
CA PRO A 92 8.97 -11.58 -14.20
C PRO A 92 8.74 -11.31 -15.69
N SER A 93 8.01 -10.25 -16.02
CA SER A 93 7.68 -9.86 -17.40
C SER A 93 8.62 -8.80 -18.00
N ASP A 94 9.63 -8.34 -17.27
CA ASP A 94 10.56 -7.29 -17.70
C ASP A 94 12.01 -7.78 -17.59
N SER A 95 12.57 -8.23 -18.72
CA SER A 95 13.95 -8.75 -18.81
C SER A 95 15.02 -7.70 -18.50
N ASN A 96 14.70 -6.42 -18.59
CA ASN A 96 15.64 -5.33 -18.31
C ASN A 96 15.67 -4.95 -16.82
N PHE A 97 14.72 -5.47 -16.03
CA PHE A 97 14.68 -5.21 -14.61
C PHE A 97 15.75 -6.03 -13.89
N LYS A 98 16.73 -5.33 -13.31
CA LYS A 98 17.70 -5.94 -12.40
C LYS A 98 17.01 -6.22 -11.05
N SER A 99 16.64 -7.49 -10.84
CA SER A 99 16.11 -7.96 -9.57
C SER A 99 17.11 -7.71 -8.44
N TRP A 100 16.61 -7.47 -7.24
CA TRP A 100 17.42 -7.16 -6.08
C TRP A 100 16.84 -7.79 -4.82
N LYS A 101 17.70 -8.02 -3.83
CA LYS A 101 17.33 -8.60 -2.54
C LYS A 101 18.02 -7.87 -1.42
N LEU A 102 17.26 -7.47 -0.41
CA LEU A 102 17.76 -6.92 0.83
C LEU A 102 17.66 -7.98 1.92
N ILE A 103 18.71 -8.08 2.74
CA ILE A 103 18.78 -8.98 3.90
C ILE A 103 19.00 -8.12 5.14
N ARG A 104 18.25 -8.40 6.20
CA ARG A 104 18.48 -7.78 7.50
C ARG A 104 19.75 -8.36 8.11
N HIS A 105 20.73 -7.49 8.34
CA HIS A 105 22.02 -7.91 8.83
C HIS A 105 21.95 -8.27 10.33
N PRO A 106 22.59 -9.37 10.76
CA PRO A 106 22.70 -9.73 12.16
C PRO A 106 23.55 -8.71 12.93
N ASN A 107 23.59 -8.88 14.25
CA ASN A 107 24.55 -8.21 15.12
C ASN A 107 25.99 -8.56 14.72
N THR A 108 26.95 -7.78 15.22
CA THR A 108 28.39 -8.00 14.94
C THR A 108 28.90 -9.35 15.42
N ASP A 109 28.23 -9.96 16.40
CA ASP A 109 28.51 -11.29 16.93
C ASP A 109 27.81 -12.44 16.14
N GLY A 110 27.09 -12.11 15.06
CA GLY A 110 26.38 -13.07 14.23
C GLY A 110 24.98 -13.46 14.74
N THR A 111 24.54 -12.93 15.89
CA THR A 111 23.20 -13.21 16.42
C THR A 111 22.10 -12.45 15.66
N VAL A 112 20.87 -12.99 15.69
CA VAL A 112 19.71 -12.39 15.04
C VAL A 112 19.48 -10.96 15.54
N ASN A 113 19.35 -10.02 14.62
CA ASN A 113 18.94 -8.66 14.91
C ASN A 113 17.69 -8.29 14.11
N GLU A 114 16.52 -8.42 14.72
CA GLU A 114 15.23 -8.06 14.11
C GLU A 114 15.14 -6.57 13.75
N ASN A 115 15.96 -5.72 14.39
CA ASN A 115 16.03 -4.27 14.17
C ASN A 115 17.22 -3.84 13.31
N GLY A 116 18.04 -4.80 12.87
CA GLY A 116 19.27 -4.59 12.11
C GLY A 116 19.07 -3.83 10.81
N GLN A 117 20.16 -3.31 10.26
CA GLN A 117 20.12 -2.60 8.99
C GLN A 117 19.87 -3.56 7.83
N LEU A 118 19.02 -3.15 6.88
CA LEU A 118 18.87 -3.86 5.61
C LEU A 118 20.06 -3.53 4.71
N LYS A 119 20.70 -4.56 4.15
CA LYS A 119 21.79 -4.45 3.18
C LYS A 119 21.45 -5.19 1.90
N LEU A 120 21.96 -4.71 0.77
CA LEU A 120 21.82 -5.38 -0.51
C LEU A 120 22.64 -6.68 -0.52
N ASP A 121 21.98 -7.76 -0.92
CA ASP A 121 22.59 -9.05 -1.20
C ASP A 121 23.24 -9.03 -2.59
N GLY A 122 24.42 -9.65 -2.73
CA GLY A 122 25.17 -9.62 -3.99
C GLY A 122 25.67 -8.22 -4.39
N MET A 123 26.20 -7.46 -3.44
CA MET A 123 26.99 -6.26 -3.74
C MET A 123 28.32 -6.62 -4.41
N GLU A 124 28.75 -5.81 -5.36
CA GLU A 124 30.06 -5.95 -6.02
C GLU A 124 31.16 -5.30 -5.16
N ASP A 125 32.42 -5.72 -5.35
CA ASP A 125 33.55 -5.27 -4.52
C ASP A 125 33.84 -3.78 -4.65
N ASP A 126 33.45 -3.15 -5.76
CA ASP A 126 33.60 -1.71 -6.01
C ASP A 126 32.35 -0.90 -5.63
N GLU A 127 31.33 -1.52 -5.01
CA GLU A 127 30.11 -0.86 -4.59
C GLU A 127 30.13 -0.46 -3.09
N VAL A 128 29.44 0.63 -2.77
CA VAL A 128 29.19 1.10 -1.39
C VAL A 128 27.71 1.22 -1.14
N MET A 129 27.24 0.61 -0.06
CA MET A 129 25.84 0.62 0.36
C MET A 129 25.34 2.04 0.62
N GLN A 130 24.22 2.41 0.02
CA GLN A 130 23.44 3.61 0.34
C GLN A 130 22.40 3.28 1.40
N ILE A 131 22.85 3.28 2.67
CA ILE A 131 22.04 2.86 3.81
C ILE A 131 20.72 3.61 3.89
N THR A 132 20.72 4.93 3.64
CA THR A 132 19.52 5.78 3.69
C THR A 132 18.42 5.34 2.73
N SER A 133 18.77 4.74 1.60
CA SER A 133 17.80 4.23 0.61
C SER A 133 16.95 3.08 1.13
N THR A 134 17.39 2.39 2.20
CA THR A 134 16.66 1.26 2.80
C THR A 134 15.75 1.66 3.96
N ASN A 135 15.81 2.92 4.43
CA ASN A 135 15.02 3.37 5.58
C ASN A 135 13.51 3.12 5.43
N PRO A 136 12.87 3.43 4.28
CA PRO A 136 11.43 3.19 4.09
C PRO A 136 11.07 1.70 4.08
N LEU A 137 12.04 0.83 3.84
CA LEU A 137 11.85 -0.63 3.74
C LEU A 137 11.98 -1.33 5.10
N ARG A 138 12.52 -0.67 6.13
CA ARG A 138 12.69 -1.26 7.48
C ARG A 138 11.35 -1.62 8.13
N ASN A 139 10.34 -0.78 7.92
CA ASN A 139 8.96 -0.90 8.41
C ASN A 139 7.97 -0.91 7.24
N LEU A 140 8.30 -1.64 6.18
CA LEU A 140 7.51 -1.70 4.96
C LEU A 140 6.03 -2.06 5.26
N LEU A 141 5.11 -1.28 4.70
CA LEU A 141 3.64 -1.41 4.86
C LEU A 141 3.09 -1.23 6.30
N SER A 142 3.90 -0.80 7.28
CA SER A 142 3.41 -0.62 8.65
C SER A 142 2.26 0.40 8.78
N ALA A 143 2.30 1.45 7.94
CA ALA A 143 1.30 2.50 7.83
C ALA A 143 0.47 2.38 6.54
N ALA A 144 0.51 1.23 5.86
CA ALA A 144 -0.23 1.06 4.63
C ALA A 144 -1.73 0.99 4.90
N SER A 145 -2.48 1.50 3.93
CA SER A 145 -3.93 1.38 3.82
C SER A 145 -4.27 1.09 2.37
N PHE A 146 -5.47 0.58 2.15
CA PHE A 146 -6.01 0.40 0.81
C PHE A 146 -7.18 1.37 0.58
N ILE A 147 -7.39 1.71 -0.68
CA ILE A 147 -8.48 2.56 -1.16
C ILE A 147 -9.75 1.71 -1.31
N ASP A 148 -9.62 0.54 -1.96
CA ASP A 148 -10.75 -0.35 -2.24
C ASP A 148 -10.32 -1.82 -2.40
N VAL A 149 -11.29 -2.73 -2.36
CA VAL A 149 -11.13 -4.13 -2.77
C VAL A 149 -11.91 -4.33 -4.06
N VAL A 150 -11.21 -4.70 -5.13
CA VAL A 150 -11.79 -4.85 -6.46
C VAL A 150 -11.86 -6.31 -6.87
N THR A 151 -12.83 -6.62 -7.73
CA THR A 151 -12.94 -7.91 -8.41
C THR A 151 -11.86 -8.05 -9.48
N GLU A 152 -11.63 -9.28 -9.94
CA GLU A 152 -10.67 -9.56 -11.03
C GLU A 152 -11.05 -8.84 -12.33
N ASN A 153 -12.35 -8.77 -12.66
CA ASN A 153 -12.83 -8.03 -13.84
C ASN A 153 -12.51 -6.54 -13.73
N GLN A 154 -12.84 -5.90 -12.60
CA GLN A 154 -12.52 -4.48 -12.37
C GLN A 154 -11.01 -4.22 -12.38
N ALA A 155 -10.21 -5.14 -11.83
CA ALA A 155 -8.77 -5.06 -11.87
C ALA A 155 -8.23 -5.10 -13.31
N ASN A 156 -8.77 -5.99 -14.15
CA ASN A 156 -8.39 -6.11 -15.56
C ASN A 156 -8.80 -4.90 -16.38
N ASP A 157 -10.02 -4.37 -16.17
CA ASP A 157 -10.55 -3.21 -16.89
C ASP A 157 -9.76 -1.92 -16.62
N THR A 158 -9.15 -1.82 -15.43
CA THR A 158 -8.42 -0.62 -14.98
C THR A 158 -6.91 -0.78 -14.98
N ALA A 159 -6.38 -1.97 -15.27
CA ALA A 159 -4.95 -2.23 -15.27
C ALA A 159 -4.23 -1.47 -16.39
N ASN A 160 -3.02 -0.99 -16.13
CA ASN A 160 -2.16 -0.51 -17.20
C ASN A 160 -1.83 -1.67 -18.18
N PRO A 161 -1.97 -1.49 -19.50
CA PRO A 161 -1.75 -2.56 -20.48
C PRO A 161 -0.28 -3.00 -20.58
N ASP A 162 0.67 -2.20 -20.11
CA ASP A 162 2.08 -2.59 -20.10
C ASP A 162 2.38 -3.62 -19.00
N ILE A 163 2.34 -4.89 -19.38
CA ILE A 163 2.65 -6.02 -18.50
C ILE A 163 4.06 -5.95 -17.88
N LYS A 164 4.99 -5.20 -18.49
CA LYS A 164 6.35 -5.01 -17.97
C LYS A 164 6.37 -4.15 -16.72
N LEU A 165 5.30 -3.43 -16.39
CA LEU A 165 5.17 -2.65 -15.16
C LEU A 165 4.76 -3.49 -13.95
N LYS A 166 4.37 -4.75 -14.16
CA LYS A 166 4.06 -5.69 -13.08
C LYS A 166 5.33 -6.03 -12.31
N ARG A 167 5.25 -6.02 -10.98
CA ARG A 167 6.34 -6.34 -10.06
C ARG A 167 5.90 -7.39 -9.06
N GLN A 168 6.84 -8.18 -8.59
CA GLN A 168 6.65 -9.15 -7.52
C GLN A 168 7.65 -8.87 -6.40
N ALA A 169 7.16 -8.71 -5.18
CA ALA A 169 7.98 -8.61 -3.98
C ALA A 169 7.75 -9.85 -3.09
N VAL A 170 8.83 -10.54 -2.74
CA VAL A 170 8.83 -11.67 -1.80
C VAL A 170 9.49 -11.22 -0.51
N ILE A 171 8.70 -11.23 0.56
CA ILE A 171 9.12 -10.74 1.88
C ILE A 171 9.06 -11.91 2.85
N THR A 172 10.18 -12.20 3.51
CA THR A 172 10.24 -13.22 4.56
C THR A 172 10.41 -12.55 5.90
N THR A 173 9.81 -13.13 6.94
CA THR A 173 9.94 -12.64 8.33
C THR A 173 10.78 -13.61 9.17
N PHE A 174 11.23 -13.17 10.34
CA PHE A 174 11.87 -14.06 11.33
C PHE A 174 10.91 -15.08 11.92
N ASP A 175 9.59 -14.85 11.80
CA ASP A 175 8.56 -15.79 12.27
C ASP A 175 8.20 -16.87 11.24
N ASN A 176 8.99 -17.01 10.16
CA ASN A 176 8.77 -17.94 9.06
C ASN A 176 7.46 -17.71 8.29
N LEU A 177 7.03 -16.45 8.17
CA LEU A 177 5.98 -16.04 7.23
C LEU A 177 6.63 -15.54 5.94
N THR A 178 6.08 -15.97 4.81
CA THR A 178 6.46 -15.47 3.48
C THR A 178 5.27 -14.82 2.82
N TYR A 179 5.41 -13.52 2.53
CA TYR A 179 4.45 -12.72 1.79
C TYR A 179 4.94 -12.54 0.35
N THR A 180 4.15 -12.99 -0.60
CA THR A 180 4.36 -12.72 -2.02
C THR A 180 3.35 -11.66 -2.45
N LEU A 181 3.85 -10.46 -2.69
CA LEU A 181 3.09 -9.31 -3.15
C LEU A 181 3.25 -9.19 -4.65
N THR A 182 2.16 -9.20 -5.39
CA THR A 182 2.19 -8.90 -6.84
C THR A 182 1.42 -7.61 -7.08
N PHE A 183 2.09 -6.60 -7.65
CA PHE A 183 1.52 -5.28 -7.84
C PHE A 183 1.78 -4.71 -9.23
N TRP A 184 0.84 -3.92 -9.74
CA TRP A 184 0.89 -3.29 -11.06
C TRP A 184 0.08 -1.98 -11.06
N PRO A 185 0.47 -0.98 -11.86
CA PRO A 185 -0.25 0.28 -11.91
C PRO A 185 -1.60 0.13 -12.61
N GLN A 186 -2.58 0.92 -12.18
CA GLN A 186 -3.78 1.18 -12.96
C GLN A 186 -3.46 2.17 -14.08
N MET A 187 -4.30 2.19 -15.12
CA MET A 187 -4.29 3.28 -16.11
C MET A 187 -4.42 4.60 -15.34
N SER A 188 -3.49 5.52 -15.56
CA SER A 188 -3.63 6.87 -15.02
C SER A 188 -4.92 7.46 -15.55
N LYS A 189 -5.82 7.93 -14.68
CA LYS A 189 -6.94 8.77 -15.13
C LYS A 189 -6.33 9.94 -15.91
N PRO A 190 -6.87 10.30 -17.10
CA PRO A 190 -6.34 11.43 -17.84
C PRO A 190 -6.31 12.65 -16.92
N MET A 191 -5.18 13.36 -16.93
CA MET A 191 -5.05 14.65 -16.24
C MET A 191 -6.29 15.47 -16.54
N SER A 192 -6.96 15.98 -15.51
CA SER A 192 -8.04 16.95 -15.69
C SER A 192 -7.55 18.02 -16.66
N THR A 193 -8.31 18.28 -17.72
CA THR A 193 -7.98 19.26 -18.77
C THR A 193 -7.89 20.70 -18.25
N LYS A 194 -8.18 20.92 -16.96
CA LYS A 194 -7.71 22.09 -16.21
C LYS A 194 -6.23 21.91 -15.88
N ASN A 195 -5.37 22.14 -16.87
CA ASN A 195 -3.92 22.28 -16.72
C ASN A 195 -3.61 23.49 -15.82
N ASP A 196 -3.80 23.35 -14.50
CA ASP A 196 -3.19 24.25 -13.53
C ASP A 196 -1.80 23.69 -13.20
N PRO A 197 -0.71 24.31 -13.70
CA PRO A 197 0.66 23.86 -13.43
C PRO A 197 1.06 23.94 -11.95
N ARG A 198 0.20 24.48 -11.07
CA ARG A 198 0.39 24.49 -9.62
C ARG A 198 -0.14 23.23 -8.93
N LEU A 199 -0.99 22.43 -9.59
CA LEU A 199 -1.49 21.18 -9.03
C LEU A 199 -0.49 20.05 -9.30
N PRO A 200 -0.11 19.25 -8.27
CA PRO A 200 0.77 18.12 -8.48
C PRO A 200 0.14 17.10 -9.43
N ALA A 201 0.95 16.51 -10.30
CA ALA A 201 0.51 15.44 -11.19
C ALA A 201 -0.17 14.33 -10.38
N GLN A 202 -1.37 13.91 -10.80
CA GLN A 202 -2.04 12.77 -10.16
C GLN A 202 -1.19 11.52 -10.38
N GLN A 203 -0.74 10.93 -9.29
CA GLN A 203 -0.05 9.65 -9.30
C GLN A 203 -1.04 8.53 -9.60
N PRO A 204 -0.65 7.51 -10.39
CA PRO A 204 -1.50 6.35 -10.62
C PRO A 204 -1.73 5.59 -9.32
N ASN A 205 -2.93 5.04 -9.18
CA ASN A 205 -3.19 4.00 -8.20
C ASN A 205 -2.57 2.68 -8.66
N TYR A 206 -2.37 1.76 -7.72
CA TYR A 206 -1.83 0.44 -7.96
C TYR A 206 -2.83 -0.62 -7.52
N LEU A 207 -2.81 -1.74 -8.22
CA LEU A 207 -3.48 -2.97 -7.83
C LEU A 207 -2.45 -3.87 -7.13
N LEU A 208 -2.86 -4.52 -6.05
CA LEU A 208 -2.01 -5.38 -5.22
C LEU A 208 -2.76 -6.66 -4.85
N SER A 209 -2.14 -7.80 -5.14
CA SER A 209 -2.55 -9.11 -4.66
C SER A 209 -1.53 -9.67 -3.69
N VAL A 210 -2.00 -10.40 -2.69
CA VAL A 210 -1.18 -10.93 -1.60
C VAL A 210 -1.38 -12.43 -1.51
N VAL A 211 -0.27 -13.16 -1.53
CA VAL A 211 -0.23 -14.58 -1.16
C VAL A 211 0.63 -14.71 0.08
N VAL A 212 0.13 -15.43 1.09
CA VAL A 212 0.86 -15.70 2.33
C VAL A 212 1.09 -17.19 2.44
N SER A 213 2.29 -17.58 2.84
CA SER A 213 2.66 -18.97 3.14
C SER A 213 3.47 -19.04 4.44
N SER A 214 3.30 -20.13 5.17
CA SER A 214 4.06 -20.48 6.37
C SER A 214 3.86 -21.96 6.66
N ASP A 215 4.84 -22.58 7.30
CA ASP A 215 4.73 -23.95 7.81
C ASP A 215 3.84 -24.01 9.07
N ASP A 216 3.64 -22.88 9.75
CA ASP A 216 2.77 -22.76 10.93
C ASP A 216 1.34 -22.37 10.50
N GLN A 217 0.42 -23.33 10.60
CA GLN A 217 -0.96 -23.16 10.17
C GLN A 217 -1.73 -22.10 10.98
N ASN A 218 -1.40 -21.92 12.27
CA ASN A 218 -2.07 -20.95 13.13
C ASN A 218 -1.69 -19.53 12.72
N LYS A 219 -0.38 -19.29 12.54
CA LYS A 219 0.12 -18.00 12.02
C LYS A 219 -0.44 -17.71 10.63
N LEU A 220 -0.46 -18.72 9.75
CA LEU A 220 -1.00 -18.57 8.42
C LEU A 220 -2.47 -18.13 8.44
N ASN A 221 -3.31 -18.76 9.27
CA ASN A 221 -4.73 -18.44 9.37
C ASN A 221 -4.99 -16.99 9.79
N ALA A 222 -4.17 -16.41 10.68
CA ALA A 222 -4.28 -15.00 11.07
C ALA A 222 -4.05 -14.03 9.90
N HIS A 223 -3.26 -14.43 8.89
CA HIS A 223 -2.92 -13.59 7.74
C HIS A 223 -3.69 -13.96 6.45
N LYS A 224 -4.42 -15.08 6.43
CA LYS A 224 -5.24 -15.52 5.28
C LYS A 224 -6.34 -14.54 4.88
N VAL A 225 -6.77 -13.64 5.79
CA VAL A 225 -7.81 -12.62 5.54
C VAL A 225 -7.45 -11.70 4.36
N HIS A 226 -6.17 -11.60 4.02
CA HIS A 226 -5.68 -10.79 2.89
C HIS A 226 -5.51 -11.55 1.57
N VAL A 227 -5.67 -12.87 1.58
CA VAL A 227 -5.47 -13.73 0.41
C VAL A 227 -6.77 -13.73 -0.45
N ASN A 228 -6.63 -13.99 -1.75
CA ASN A 228 -7.73 -14.01 -2.74
C ASN A 228 -8.49 -12.68 -2.91
N ARG A 229 -7.83 -11.57 -2.58
CA ARG A 229 -8.36 -10.21 -2.79
C ARG A 229 -7.39 -9.40 -3.64
N ILE A 230 -7.94 -8.52 -4.47
CA ILE A 230 -7.16 -7.51 -5.19
C ILE A 230 -7.45 -6.16 -4.54
N TYR A 231 -6.42 -5.54 -4.00
CA TYR A 231 -6.50 -4.27 -3.32
C TYR A 231 -6.11 -3.14 -4.26
N GLN A 232 -6.93 -2.10 -4.33
CA GLN A 232 -6.52 -0.82 -4.88
C GLN A 232 -5.78 -0.03 -3.80
N ILE A 233 -4.57 0.40 -4.09
CA ILE A 233 -3.68 1.11 -3.18
C ILE A 233 -3.09 2.36 -3.85
N SER A 234 -2.62 3.32 -3.06
CA SER A 234 -1.91 4.49 -3.58
C SER A 234 -0.47 4.12 -4.01
N GLN A 235 0.11 4.87 -4.94
CA GLN A 235 1.52 4.71 -5.34
C GLN A 235 2.48 4.76 -4.13
N ASN A 236 2.21 5.61 -3.14
CA ASN A 236 3.04 5.73 -1.94
C ASN A 236 3.19 4.41 -1.18
N THR A 237 2.18 3.54 -1.23
CA THR A 237 2.19 2.24 -0.53
C THR A 237 3.26 1.30 -1.10
N VAL A 238 3.50 1.34 -2.41
CA VAL A 238 4.46 0.47 -3.11
C VAL A 238 5.72 1.20 -3.58
N SER A 239 5.79 2.53 -3.43
CA SER A 239 6.94 3.35 -3.86
C SER A 239 8.30 2.82 -3.36
N PRO A 240 8.46 2.40 -2.09
CA PRO A 240 9.73 1.79 -1.64
C PRO A 240 10.12 0.52 -2.40
N LEU A 241 9.15 -0.26 -2.87
CA LEU A 241 9.34 -1.49 -3.64
C LEU A 241 9.60 -1.24 -5.13
N GLN A 242 9.39 -0.02 -5.62
CA GLN A 242 9.67 0.37 -7.00
C GLN A 242 11.11 0.85 -7.21
N LYS A 243 11.91 0.93 -6.14
CA LYS A 243 13.33 1.26 -6.22
C LYS A 243 14.08 0.30 -7.15
N LYS A 244 15.12 0.82 -7.78
CA LYS A 244 16.06 0.05 -8.62
C LYS A 244 17.23 -0.42 -7.76
N ARG A 245 17.92 -1.48 -8.20
CA ARG A 245 19.16 -1.95 -7.54
C ARG A 245 20.16 -0.81 -7.34
N SER A 246 20.31 0.04 -8.36
CA SER A 246 21.22 1.21 -8.35
C SER A 246 20.89 2.24 -7.27
N ASP A 247 19.68 2.25 -6.71
CA ASP A 247 19.33 3.18 -5.64
C ASP A 247 19.96 2.78 -4.29
N PHE A 248 20.39 1.52 -4.16
CA PHE A 248 20.96 0.97 -2.92
C PHE A 248 22.49 1.01 -2.88
N VAL A 249 23.15 1.37 -3.98
CA VAL A 249 24.61 1.35 -4.10
C VAL A 249 25.13 2.58 -4.81
N LYS A 250 26.38 2.95 -4.52
CA LYS A 250 27.17 3.89 -5.31
C LYS A 250 28.52 3.24 -5.63
N SER A 251 29.10 3.56 -6.78
CA SER A 251 30.47 3.17 -7.07
C SER A 251 31.43 3.82 -6.08
N LYS A 252 32.45 3.07 -5.65
CA LYS A 252 33.61 3.61 -4.92
C LYS A 252 34.33 4.57 -5.84
N THR A 253 34.09 5.88 -5.70
CA THR A 253 34.97 6.87 -6.32
C THR A 253 36.36 6.72 -5.71
N LYS A 254 37.35 6.33 -6.52
CA LYS A 254 38.76 6.50 -6.15
C LYS A 254 38.97 8.01 -5.93
N PRO A 255 39.54 8.46 -4.80
CA PRO A 255 39.82 9.88 -4.62
C PRO A 255 40.80 10.33 -5.70
N THR A 256 40.31 11.11 -6.68
CA THR A 256 41.16 11.85 -7.61
C THR A 256 41.66 13.09 -6.89
N ALA A 257 42.55 12.91 -5.92
CA ALA A 257 43.36 14.02 -5.41
C ALA A 257 44.45 14.30 -6.46
N VAL A 258 44.15 15.19 -7.41
CA VAL A 258 45.22 15.89 -8.14
C VAL A 258 45.63 17.02 -7.21
N THR A 259 46.67 16.82 -6.41
CA THR A 259 47.26 17.92 -5.64
C THR A 259 47.80 18.94 -6.65
N PRO A 260 47.28 20.18 -6.71
CA PRO A 260 47.93 21.21 -7.51
C PRO A 260 49.37 21.41 -6.98
N PRO A 261 50.38 21.63 -7.84
CA PRO A 261 51.75 21.82 -7.38
C PRO A 261 51.80 23.00 -6.41
N VAL A 262 52.27 22.73 -5.19
CA VAL A 262 52.53 23.76 -4.18
C VAL A 262 53.62 24.68 -4.74
N ARG A 263 53.24 25.92 -5.10
CA ARG A 263 54.21 26.96 -5.44
C ARG A 263 54.88 27.42 -4.16
N VAL A 264 56.10 26.94 -3.91
CA VAL A 264 56.95 27.45 -2.83
C VAL A 264 57.26 28.93 -3.13
N PRO A 265 56.95 29.88 -2.25
CA PRO A 265 57.40 31.26 -2.41
C PRO A 265 58.92 31.29 -2.26
N SER A 266 59.63 31.75 -3.29
CA SER A 266 61.07 32.04 -3.19
C SER A 266 61.28 33.15 -2.16
N LEU A 267 62.06 32.87 -1.11
CA LEU A 267 62.56 33.88 -0.19
C LEU A 267 63.28 34.98 -0.98
N LYS A 268 62.69 36.19 -0.99
CA LYS A 268 63.40 37.40 -1.43
C LYS A 268 64.63 37.55 -0.52
N ALA A 269 65.81 37.52 -1.11
CA ALA A 269 67.04 37.88 -0.43
C ALA A 269 66.92 39.32 0.09
N LEU A 270 67.02 39.50 1.40
CA LEU A 270 67.25 40.80 2.03
C LEU A 270 68.67 41.25 1.64
N THR A 271 68.77 42.31 0.83
CA THR A 271 70.02 43.03 0.60
C THR A 271 70.44 43.73 1.89
N PRO A 272 71.70 43.59 2.36
CA PRO A 272 72.18 44.35 3.50
C PRO A 272 72.39 45.81 3.13
N ALA A 273 71.98 46.71 4.03
CA ALA A 273 72.27 48.14 3.94
C ALA A 273 73.79 48.36 4.01
N LYS A 274 74.31 49.19 3.10
CA LYS A 274 75.72 49.59 3.05
C LYS A 274 75.98 50.68 4.13
N PRO A 275 77.13 50.65 4.82
CA PRO A 275 77.48 51.60 5.89
C PRO A 275 77.56 53.05 5.43
#